data_AF-A0A7J0E9K8-F1
#
_entry.id   AF-A0A7J0E9K8-F1
#
_cell.length_a   1.000
_cell.length_b   1.000
_cell.length_c   1.000
_cell.angle_alpha   90.00
_cell.angle_beta   90.00
_cell.angle_gamma   90.00
#
_symmetry.space_group_name_H-M   'P 1'
#
loop_
_entity.id
_entity.type
_entity.pdbx_description
1 polymer ?
#
loop_
_entity_poly.entity_id
_entity_poly.type
_entity_poly.pdbx_seq_one_letter_code
_entity_poly.pdbx_strand_id
1 'polypeptide(L)'
;MWSIPAPSSSLAAPDSATAVSPEAFSKDGRKICVGDCALFKPPQDSPPFVGIIRWLTLHKEENLRLSVNWLHRPADINLEKGTVLGAAPNEVFYSFHRDEIPAA
;
A
#
# COMPACT_ATOMS: atom_id res chain seq x y z
N MET A 1 29.76 7.60 -5.83
CA MET A 1 28.95 7.25 -7.01
C MET A 1 29.09 5.74 -7.18
N TRP A 2 28.07 4.96 -6.83
CA TRP A 2 28.17 3.50 -6.84
C TRP A 2 27.54 2.99 -8.14
N SER A 3 28.25 2.11 -8.85
CA SER A 3 27.81 1.58 -10.13
C SER A 3 26.89 0.37 -9.93
N ILE A 4 25.83 0.32 -10.73
CA ILE A 4 24.88 -0.80 -10.76
C ILE A 4 25.47 -1.91 -11.66
N PRO A 5 25.51 -3.18 -11.22
CA PRO A 5 25.92 -4.28 -12.10
C PRO A 5 24.78 -4.63 -13.07
N ALA A 6 25.11 -4.85 -14.33
CA ALA A 6 24.16 -5.36 -15.34
C ALA A 6 23.77 -6.82 -15.03
N PRO A 7 22.53 -7.25 -15.30
CA PRO A 7 22.09 -8.60 -14.99
C PRO A 7 22.66 -9.60 -16.02
N SER A 8 23.46 -10.55 -15.54
CA SER A 8 23.86 -11.74 -16.30
C SER A 8 22.68 -12.70 -16.40
N SER A 9 22.24 -13.00 -17.63
CA SER A 9 21.22 -14.00 -17.90
C SER A 9 21.82 -15.41 -17.80
N SER A 10 21.58 -16.11 -16.69
CA SER A 10 21.66 -17.58 -16.65
C SER A 10 20.25 -18.12 -16.40
N LEU A 11 19.70 -18.84 -17.39
CA LEU A 11 18.49 -19.63 -17.22
C LEU A 11 18.74 -20.70 -16.16
N ALA A 12 18.15 -20.50 -14.97
CA ALA A 12 17.90 -21.55 -14.01
C ALA A 12 16.38 -21.57 -13.75
N ALA A 13 15.75 -22.70 -14.02
CA ALA A 13 14.32 -22.89 -13.82
C ALA A 13 13.94 -22.73 -12.34
N PRO A 14 12.85 -22.02 -12.01
CA PRO A 14 12.20 -22.20 -10.74
C PRO A 14 10.95 -23.07 -10.90
N ASP A 15 11.05 -24.34 -10.50
CA ASP A 15 9.91 -25.05 -9.93
C ASP A 15 9.60 -24.42 -8.57
N SER A 16 8.78 -23.38 -8.63
CA SER A 16 8.02 -22.82 -7.51
C SER A 16 6.95 -22.01 -8.19
N ALA A 17 5.70 -22.45 -8.07
CA ALA A 17 4.56 -21.75 -8.63
C ALA A 17 4.67 -20.27 -8.26
N THR A 18 5.17 -19.47 -9.21
CA THR A 18 5.36 -18.04 -9.01
C THR A 18 3.95 -17.53 -9.09
N ALA A 19 3.30 -17.38 -7.93
CA ALA A 19 2.00 -16.76 -7.85
C ALA A 19 2.18 -15.36 -8.42
N VAL A 20 1.77 -15.18 -9.68
CA VAL A 20 1.82 -13.91 -10.38
C VAL A 20 0.92 -12.98 -9.57
N SER A 21 1.51 -12.07 -8.80
CA SER A 21 0.75 -11.02 -8.18
C SER A 21 0.25 -10.09 -9.28
N PRO A 22 -1.06 -9.81 -9.35
CA PRO A 22 -1.55 -8.84 -10.29
C PRO A 22 -0.95 -7.46 -9.95
N GLU A 23 -0.69 -6.65 -10.98
CA GLU A 23 -0.23 -5.26 -10.79
C GLU A 23 -1.40 -4.27 -10.68
N ALA A 24 -2.60 -4.70 -11.06
CA ALA A 24 -3.81 -3.89 -11.02
C ALA A 24 -5.08 -4.74 -10.89
N PHE A 25 -6.17 -4.12 -10.44
CA PHE A 25 -7.52 -4.67 -10.45
C PHE A 25 -8.53 -3.58 -10.82
N SER A 26 -9.79 -3.97 -11.08
CA SER A 26 -10.87 -3.01 -11.33
C SER A 26 -11.91 -3.05 -10.23
N LYS A 27 -12.33 -1.87 -9.76
CA LYS A 27 -13.40 -1.70 -8.77
C LYS A 27 -14.27 -0.51 -9.19
N ASP A 28 -15.58 -0.69 -9.21
CA ASP A 28 -16.56 0.36 -9.55
C ASP A 28 -16.24 1.08 -10.89
N GLY A 29 -15.78 0.32 -11.89
CA GLY A 29 -15.41 0.84 -13.21
C GLY A 29 -14.07 1.59 -13.26
N ARG A 30 -13.29 1.59 -12.17
CA ARG A 30 -11.96 2.22 -12.10
C ARG A 30 -10.87 1.17 -12.01
N LYS A 31 -9.81 1.35 -12.81
CA LYS A 31 -8.57 0.59 -12.67
C LYS A 31 -7.76 1.14 -11.49
N ILE A 32 -7.33 0.26 -10.60
CA ILE A 32 -6.51 0.57 -9.43
C ILE A 32 -5.22 -0.25 -9.55
N CYS A 33 -4.07 0.41 -9.43
CA CYS A 33 -2.75 -0.16 -9.63
C CYS A 33 -1.93 -0.21 -8.32
N VAL A 34 -0.93 -1.09 -8.29
CA VAL A 34 0.16 -1.00 -7.30
C VAL A 34 0.87 0.34 -7.47
N GLY A 35 1.09 1.04 -6.35
CA GLY A 35 1.64 2.39 -6.30
C GLY A 35 0.58 3.48 -6.11
N ASP A 36 -0.69 3.20 -6.39
CA ASP A 36 -1.76 4.19 -6.23
C ASP A 36 -2.00 4.51 -4.75
N CYS A 37 -2.26 5.79 -4.47
CA CYS A 37 -2.86 6.24 -3.22
C CYS A 37 -4.38 6.07 -3.30
N ALA A 38 -4.98 5.50 -2.27
CA ALA A 38 -6.43 5.31 -2.19
C ALA A 38 -6.98 5.73 -0.82
N LEU A 39 -8.30 5.97 -0.80
CA LEU A 39 -9.07 6.16 0.42
C LEU A 39 -9.72 4.85 0.84
N PHE A 40 -9.63 4.54 2.14
CA PHE A 40 -10.18 3.32 2.71
C PHE A 40 -11.23 3.66 3.76
N LYS A 41 -12.36 2.97 3.69
CA LYS A 41 -13.50 3.21 4.57
C LYS A 41 -13.15 2.77 6.01
N PRO A 42 -13.38 3.61 7.02
CA PRO A 42 -13.15 3.23 8.40
C PRO A 42 -14.33 2.43 8.98
N PRO A 43 -14.11 1.68 10.08
CA PRO A 43 -15.16 0.92 10.75
C PRO A 43 -16.14 1.79 11.55
N GLN A 44 -15.76 3.01 11.91
CA GLN A 44 -16.56 3.97 12.69
C GLN A 44 -16.76 5.28 11.91
N ASP A 45 -17.54 6.21 12.46
CA ASP A 45 -17.73 7.56 11.90
C ASP A 45 -16.48 8.41 12.10
N SER A 46 -15.47 8.15 11.27
CA SER A 46 -14.20 8.87 11.21
C SER A 46 -13.84 9.20 9.76
N PRO A 47 -12.91 10.15 9.53
CA PRO A 47 -12.44 10.42 8.18
C PRO A 47 -11.79 9.17 7.55
N PRO A 48 -11.87 9.00 6.22
CA PRO A 48 -11.28 7.84 5.56
C PRO A 48 -9.77 7.76 5.80
N PHE A 49 -9.26 6.53 5.91
CA PHE A 49 -7.82 6.30 5.93
C PHE A 49 -7.24 6.57 4.55
N VAL A 50 -5.98 7.01 4.51
CA VAL A 50 -5.23 7.23 3.27
C VAL A 50 -4.08 6.24 3.26
N GLY A 51 -3.88 5.55 2.14
CA GLY A 51 -2.80 4.57 2.05
C GLY A 51 -2.32 4.33 0.62
N ILE A 52 -1.10 3.81 0.50
CA ILE A 52 -0.46 3.44 -0.75
C ILE A 52 -0.58 1.94 -0.94
N ILE A 53 -1.12 1.51 -2.08
CA ILE A 53 -1.22 0.09 -2.42
C ILE A 53 0.16 -0.41 -2.83
N ARG A 54 0.70 -1.40 -2.10
CA ARG A 54 2.06 -1.93 -2.32
C ARG A 54 2.08 -3.28 -3.00
N TRP A 55 1.03 -4.06 -2.83
CA TRP A 55 0.97 -5.42 -3.35
C TRP A 55 -0.47 -5.89 -3.48
N LEU A 56 -0.74 -6.74 -4.46
CA LEU A 56 -2.01 -7.43 -4.64
C LEU A 56 -1.79 -8.94 -4.48
N THR A 57 -2.60 -9.60 -3.68
CA THR A 57 -2.55 -11.04 -3.48
C THR A 57 -3.91 -11.65 -3.83
N LEU A 58 -3.91 -12.61 -4.75
CA LEU A 58 -5.09 -13.42 -5.04
C LEU A 58 -5.06 -14.66 -4.13
N HIS A 59 -6.06 -14.80 -3.27
CA HIS A 59 -6.23 -16.01 -2.44
C HIS A 59 -7.10 -17.05 -3.14
N LYS A 60 -7.08 -18.30 -2.65
CA LYS A 60 -7.71 -19.49 -3.26
C LYS A 60 -9.21 -19.36 -3.56
N GLU A 61 -9.91 -18.42 -2.92
CA GLU A 61 -11.35 -18.16 -3.09
C GLU A 61 -11.64 -16.93 -3.96
N GLU A 62 -10.72 -16.54 -4.84
CA GLU A 62 -10.78 -15.31 -5.64
C GLU A 62 -10.92 -14.01 -4.82
N ASN A 63 -10.65 -14.10 -3.51
CA ASN A 63 -10.72 -12.96 -2.62
C ASN A 63 -9.42 -12.15 -2.74
N LEU A 64 -9.46 -11.09 -3.54
CA LEU A 64 -8.34 -10.19 -3.75
C LEU A 64 -8.05 -9.43 -2.46
N ARG A 65 -6.80 -9.51 -2.00
CA ARG A 65 -6.30 -8.73 -0.86
C ARG A 65 -5.26 -7.71 -1.31
N LEU A 66 -5.28 -6.58 -0.63
CA LEU A 66 -4.38 -5.46 -0.84
C LEU A 66 -3.42 -5.40 0.34
N SER A 67 -2.13 -5.29 0.06
CA SER A 67 -1.20 -4.76 1.04
C SER A 67 -1.14 -3.26 0.93
N VAL A 68 -1.35 -2.55 2.03
CA VAL A 68 -1.40 -1.09 2.06
C VAL A 68 -0.39 -0.57 3.07
N ASN A 69 0.38 0.45 2.69
CA ASN A 69 1.15 1.27 3.63
C ASN A 69 0.37 2.53 3.97
N TRP A 70 0.22 2.82 5.25
CA TRP A 70 -0.65 3.90 5.71
C TRP A 70 0.04 5.26 5.67
N LEU A 71 -0.75 6.28 5.34
CA LEU A 71 -0.40 7.69 5.43
C LEU A 71 -1.21 8.30 6.58
N HIS A 72 -0.51 8.93 7.52
CA HIS A 72 -1.13 9.53 8.70
C HIS A 72 -1.29 11.03 8.50
N ARG A 73 -2.47 11.58 8.79
CA ARG A 73 -2.61 13.03 8.89
C ARG A 73 -1.89 13.53 10.15
N PRO A 74 -1.51 14.81 10.20
CA PRO A 74 -0.94 15.42 11.40
C PRO A 74 -1.76 15.14 12.67
N ALA A 75 -3.10 15.16 12.57
CA ALA A 75 -4.01 14.90 13.69
C ALA A 75 -4.06 13.44 14.15
N ASP A 76 -3.60 12.49 13.32
CA ASP A 76 -3.66 11.05 13.59
C ASP A 76 -2.36 10.53 14.26
N ILE A 77 -1.37 11.40 14.49
CA ILE A 77 -0.05 11.04 15.02
C ILE A 77 0.05 11.39 16.51
N ASN A 78 0.41 10.39 17.31
CA ASN A 78 0.74 10.60 18.72
C ASN A 78 2.19 11.08 18.85
N LEU A 79 2.36 12.36 19.16
CA LEU A 79 3.66 12.94 19.49
C LEU A 79 3.92 12.87 21.00
N GLU A 80 5.18 12.93 21.40
CA GLU A 80 5.53 13.07 22.81
C GLU A 80 4.88 14.33 23.40
N LYS A 81 4.43 14.22 24.66
CA LYS A 81 3.67 15.28 25.35
C LYS A 81 4.39 16.62 25.27
N GLY A 82 3.69 17.64 24.79
CA GLY A 82 4.19 19.01 24.67
C GLY A 82 4.63 19.42 23.26
N THR A 83 4.59 18.50 22.28
CA THR A 83 4.95 18.80 20.89
C THR A 83 3.72 19.20 20.08
N VAL A 84 3.73 20.40 19.51
CA VAL A 84 2.73 20.86 18.53
C VAL A 84 3.31 20.70 17.14
N LEU A 85 2.61 19.97 16.25
CA LEU A 85 3.00 19.84 14.85
C LEU A 85 2.27 20.88 14.01
N GLY A 86 2.99 21.91 13.60
CA GLY A 86 2.52 22.80 12.53
C GLY A 86 2.60 22.04 11.21
N ALA A 87 1.46 21.85 10.55
CA ALA A 87 1.39 21.15 9.27
C ALA A 87 0.38 21.83 8.33
N ALA A 88 0.62 21.74 7.03
CA ALA A 88 -0.32 22.25 6.03
C ALA A 88 -1.59 21.37 5.97
N PRO A 89 -2.75 21.91 5.55
CA PRO A 89 -4.01 21.15 5.52
C PRO A 89 -3.96 19.84 4.70
N ASN A 90 -3.10 19.76 3.69
CA ASN A 90 -2.93 18.63 2.78
C ASN A 90 -1.65 17.83 3.03
N GLU A 91 -0.96 18.09 4.14
CA GLU A 91 0.22 17.35 4.54
C GLU A 91 -0.16 15.99 5.13
N VAL A 92 0.61 14.96 4.77
CA VAL A 92 0.47 13.60 5.29
C VAL A 92 1.85 13.00 5.52
N PHE A 93 1.96 12.13 6.52
CA PHE A 93 3.20 11.47 6.89
C PHE A 93 3.15 10.02 6.46
N TYR A 94 4.14 9.62 5.66
CA TYR A 94 4.33 8.23 5.28
C TYR A 94 4.82 7.40 6.47
N SER A 95 4.27 6.19 6.64
CA SER A 95 4.76 5.22 7.61
C SER A 95 5.07 3.87 6.96
N PHE A 96 5.87 3.07 7.67
CA PHE A 96 6.07 1.65 7.36
C PHE A 96 4.96 0.76 7.94
N HIS A 97 3.95 1.33 8.60
CA HIS A 97 2.79 0.56 9.06
C HIS A 97 2.07 0.03 7.83
N ARG A 98 2.04 -1.30 7.74
CA ARG A 98 1.46 -2.06 6.65
C ARG A 98 0.40 -3.01 7.18
N ASP A 99 -0.75 -3.03 6.52
CA ASP A 99 -1.80 -4.02 6.74
C ASP A 99 -2.16 -4.75 5.44
N GLU A 100 -2.66 -5.99 5.56
CA GLU A 100 -3.28 -6.74 4.45
C GLU A 100 -4.80 -6.74 4.62
N ILE A 101 -5.51 -6.07 3.72
CA ILE A 101 -6.96 -5.86 3.80
C ILE A 101 -7.68 -6.45 2.57
N PRO A 102 -8.98 -6.78 2.67
CA PRO A 102 -9.77 -7.13 1.49
C PRO A 102 -9.87 -5.96 0.50
N ALA A 103 -9.90 -6.25 -0.80
CA ALA A 103 -10.16 -5.25 -1.83
C ALA A 103 -11.64 -4.83 -1.92
N ALA A 104 -12.55 -5.64 -1.37
CA ALA A 104 -14.00 -5.45 -1.33
C ALA A 104 -14.56 -5.63 0.09
#